data_AF-A0A327JZP3-F1
#
_entry.id   AF-A0A327JZP3-F1
#
_cell.length_a   1.000
_cell.length_b   1.000
_cell.length_c   1.000
_cell.angle_alpha   90.00
_cell.angle_beta   90.00
_cell.angle_gamma   90.00
#
_symmetry.space_group_name_H-M   'P 1'
#
loop_
_entity.id
_entity.type
_entity.pdbx_description
1 polymer ?
#
loop_
_entity_poly.entity_id
_entity_poly.type
_entity_poly.pdbx_seq_one_letter_code
_entity_poly.pdbx_strand_id
1 'polypeptide(L)'
;MRRRRTWDRHAIKAEVHRRGLTLIGISLAAGLEPSACGVALRRRNVRGERAIAAALGVEPSVLWPERYRGGPVSPRKRTRLDTAPSSQIPACLSTARRGS
;
A
#
# COMPACT_ATOMS: atom_id res chain seq x y z
N MET A 1 -6.40 11.60 31.70
CA MET A 1 -6.98 10.32 31.20
C MET A 1 -6.34 9.94 29.86
N ARG A 2 -5.52 8.89 29.81
CA ARG A 2 -4.96 8.37 28.54
C ARG A 2 -6.07 7.57 27.83
N ARG A 3 -6.67 8.14 26.78
CA ARG A 3 -7.65 7.43 25.96
C ARG A 3 -6.99 6.19 25.36
N ARG A 4 -7.58 5.02 25.59
CA ARG A 4 -7.19 3.79 24.87
C ARG A 4 -7.35 4.10 23.38
N ARG A 5 -6.26 4.00 22.63
CA ARG A 5 -6.23 4.35 21.21
C ARG A 5 -6.85 3.17 20.44
N THR A 6 -8.16 3.23 20.21
CA THR A 6 -8.82 2.31 19.29
C THR A 6 -8.26 2.56 17.90
N TRP A 7 -7.70 1.53 17.28
CA TRP A 7 -7.15 1.62 15.94
C TRP A 7 -8.29 1.61 14.93
N ASP A 8 -8.79 2.80 14.60
CA ASP A 8 -9.75 3.01 13.52
C ASP A 8 -9.07 3.44 12.22
N ARG A 9 -9.76 3.31 11.08
CA ARG A 9 -9.29 3.82 9.77
C ARG A 9 -8.83 5.28 9.86
N HIS A 10 -9.56 6.10 10.62
CA HIS A 10 -9.24 7.50 10.85
C HIS A 10 -8.02 7.67 11.76
N ALA A 11 -7.87 6.85 12.80
CA ALA A 11 -6.71 6.88 13.68
C ALA A 11 -5.42 6.52 12.94
N ILE A 12 -5.48 5.52 12.05
CA ILE A 12 -4.36 5.13 11.18
C ILE A 12 -3.98 6.28 10.24
N LYS A 13 -4.98 6.89 9.56
CA LYS A 13 -4.74 8.06 8.70
C LYS A 13 -4.14 9.24 9.48
N ALA A 14 -4.65 9.52 10.67
CA ALA A 14 -4.14 10.58 11.53
C ALA A 14 -2.69 10.31 11.95
N GLU A 15 -2.34 9.05 12.28
CA GLU A 15 -0.97 8.70 12.64
C GLU A 15 0.00 8.81 11.45
N VAL A 16 -0.43 8.37 10.27
CA VAL A 16 0.32 8.53 9.02
C VAL A 16 0.55 10.01 8.74
N HIS A 17 -0.48 10.84 8.87
CA HIS A 17 -0.37 12.29 8.68
C HIS A 17 0.52 12.95 9.75
N ARG A 18 0.43 12.53 11.02
CA ARG A 18 1.31 13.01 12.11
C ARG A 18 2.78 12.76 11.84
N ARG A 19 3.11 11.72 11.06
CA ARG A 19 4.49 11.41 10.62
C ARG A 19 4.90 12.16 9.36
N GLY A 20 4.03 12.98 8.78
CA GLY A 20 4.27 13.64 7.49
C GLY A 20 4.29 12.69 6.30
N LEU A 21 3.76 11.47 6.46
CA LEU A 21 3.71 10.46 5.41
C LEU A 21 2.36 10.50 4.70
N THR A 22 2.34 10.02 3.46
CA THR A 22 1.11 9.78 2.70
C THR A 22 0.93 8.29 2.44
N LEU A 23 -0.31 7.82 2.34
CA LEU A 23 -0.60 6.41 2.01
C LEU A 23 0.01 6.01 0.66
N ILE A 24 0.08 6.96 -0.27
CA ILE A 24 0.72 6.80 -1.57
C ILE A 24 2.23 6.66 -1.38
N GLY A 25 2.87 7.59 -0.66
CA GLY A 25 4.31 7.54 -0.39
C GLY A 25 4.75 6.25 0.30
N ILE A 26 3.95 5.75 1.25
CA ILE A 26 4.20 4.46 1.92
C ILE A 26 4.10 3.30 0.93
N SER A 27 3.12 3.32 0.03
CA SER A 27 2.98 2.28 -0.99
C SER A 27 4.18 2.29 -1.95
N LEU A 28 4.59 3.47 -2.41
CA LEU A 28 5.73 3.65 -3.31
C LEU A 28 7.05 3.22 -2.65
N ALA A 29 7.27 3.59 -1.39
CA ALA A 29 8.45 3.16 -0.62
C ALA A 29 8.50 1.63 -0.44
N ALA A 30 7.35 0.97 -0.41
CA ALA A 30 7.24 -0.48 -0.35
C ALA A 30 7.28 -1.16 -1.75
N GLY A 31 7.41 -0.40 -2.84
CA GLY A 31 7.36 -0.94 -4.21
C GLY A 31 5.98 -1.50 -4.60
N LEU A 32 4.91 -0.99 -3.97
CA LEU A 32 3.52 -1.40 -4.22
C LEU A 32 2.77 -0.33 -5.01
N GLU A 33 1.64 -0.74 -5.59
CA GLU A 33 0.72 0.18 -6.25
C GLU A 33 0.24 1.27 -5.26
N PRO A 34 0.20 2.56 -5.66
CA PRO A 34 -0.19 3.66 -4.78
C PRO A 34 -1.60 3.50 -4.18
N SER A 35 -2.46 2.74 -4.85
CA SER A 35 -3.81 2.39 -4.38
C SER A 35 -3.81 1.32 -3.28
N ALA A 36 -2.73 0.55 -3.10
CA ALA A 36 -2.69 -0.61 -2.21
C ALA A 36 -2.96 -0.23 -0.75
N CYS A 37 -2.37 0.85 -0.24
CA CYS A 37 -2.62 1.33 1.12
C CYS A 37 -4.05 1.88 1.30
N GLY A 38 -4.60 2.57 0.29
CA GLY A 38 -5.98 3.04 0.30
C GLY A 38 -6.99 1.89 0.30
N VAL A 39 -6.71 0.83 -0.48
CA VAL A 39 -7.49 -0.39 -0.53
C VAL A 39 -7.36 -1.19 0.77
N ALA A 40 -6.19 -1.23 1.42
CA ALA A 40 -5.98 -1.91 2.70
C ALA A 40 -6.91 -1.41 3.80
N LEU A 41 -7.24 -0.11 3.78
CA LEU A 41 -8.20 0.48 4.72
C LEU A 41 -9.64 0.01 4.47
N ARG A 42 -10.00 -0.34 3.23
CA ARG A 42 -11.36 -0.70 2.79
C ARG A 42 -11.60 -2.22 2.63
N ARG A 43 -10.59 -2.96 2.19
CA ARG A 43 -10.64 -4.39 1.85
C ARG A 43 -9.43 -5.10 2.48
N ARG A 44 -9.40 -6.43 2.39
CA ARG A 44 -8.27 -7.22 2.89
C ARG A 44 -7.10 -7.15 1.91
N ASN A 45 -6.01 -6.50 2.32
CA ASN A 45 -4.80 -6.39 1.51
C ASN A 45 -3.57 -6.54 2.40
N VAL A 46 -3.08 -7.77 2.55
CA VAL A 46 -1.96 -8.10 3.43
C VAL A 46 -0.69 -7.31 3.08
N ARG A 47 -0.45 -7.04 1.79
CA ARG A 47 0.72 -6.25 1.35
C ARG A 47 0.61 -4.79 1.80
N GLY A 48 -0.53 -4.16 1.57
CA GLY A 48 -0.79 -2.78 2.01
C GLY A 48 -0.85 -2.64 3.53
N GLU A 49 -1.47 -3.59 4.23
CA GLU A 49 -1.50 -3.63 5.70
C GLU A 49 -0.08 -3.70 6.29
N ARG A 50 0.78 -4.56 5.73
CA ARG A 50 2.19 -4.68 6.16
C ARG A 50 2.99 -3.41 5.87
N ALA A 51 2.76 -2.75 4.73
CA ALA A 51 3.44 -1.49 4.40
C ALA A 51 3.07 -0.37 5.38
N ILE A 52 1.76 -0.23 5.70
CA ILE A 52 1.29 0.74 6.71
C ILE A 52 1.86 0.40 8.09
N ALA A 53 1.82 -0.88 8.47
CA ALA A 53 2.34 -1.36 9.74
C ALA A 53 3.85 -1.07 9.88
N ALA A 54 4.64 -1.33 8.84
CA ALA A 54 6.07 -1.00 8.78
C ALA A 54 6.33 0.51 8.89
N ALA A 55 5.58 1.33 8.15
CA ALA A 55 5.69 2.80 8.24
C ALA A 55 5.31 3.34 9.62
N LEU A 56 4.42 2.64 10.33
CA LEU A 56 4.01 2.95 11.70
C LEU A 56 4.91 2.29 12.76
N GLY A 57 5.79 1.35 12.39
CA GLY A 57 6.60 0.58 13.33
C GLY A 57 5.77 -0.28 14.30
N VAL A 58 4.56 -0.67 13.89
CA VAL A 58 3.65 -1.52 14.68
C VAL A 58 3.35 -2.79 13.90
N GLU A 59 2.88 -3.83 14.57
CA GLU A 59 2.42 -5.03 13.87
C GLU A 59 1.06 -4.81 13.18
N PRO A 60 0.82 -5.43 12.00
CA PRO A 60 -0.48 -5.38 11.35
C PRO A 60 -1.57 -6.04 12.22
N SER A 61 -1.19 -7.01 13.06
CA SER A 61 -2.07 -7.66 14.05
C SER A 61 -2.61 -6.68 15.09
N VAL A 62 -1.87 -5.62 15.42
CA VAL A 62 -2.28 -4.58 16.38
C VAL A 62 -3.26 -3.60 15.75
N LEU A 63 -3.05 -3.27 14.47
CA LEU A 63 -3.91 -2.37 13.71
C LEU A 63 -5.24 -3.02 13.32
N TRP A 64 -5.21 -4.32 12.99
CA TRP A 64 -6.38 -5.10 12.59
C TRP A 64 -6.52 -6.38 13.43
N PRO A 65 -6.82 -6.25 14.74
CA PRO A 65 -6.90 -7.41 15.64
C PRO A 65 -7.95 -8.43 15.19
N GLU A 66 -9.06 -7.96 14.60
CA GLU A 66 -10.13 -8.81 14.07
C GLU A 66 -9.67 -9.71 12.91
N ARG A 67 -8.67 -9.29 12.12
CA ARG A 67 -8.21 -10.03 10.93
C ARG A 67 -7.12 -11.06 11.20
N TYR A 68 -6.35 -10.87 12.27
CA TYR A 68 -5.20 -11.70 12.62
C TYR A 68 -5.43 -12.59 13.85
N ARG A 69 -6.57 -12.47 14.54
CA ARG A 69 -6.95 -13.33 15.68
C ARG A 69 -7.25 -14.79 15.35
N GLY A 70 -7.32 -15.17 14.06
CA GLY A 70 -7.70 -16.51 13.62
C GLY A 70 -6.71 -17.13 12.63
N GLY A 71 -5.48 -17.38 13.07
CA GLY A 71 -4.47 -18.18 12.36
C GLY A 71 -3.95 -17.59 11.03
N PRO A 72 -2.82 -18.09 10.52
CA PRO A 72 -2.28 -17.65 9.23
C PRO A 72 -3.30 -17.96 8.15
N VAL A 73 -3.85 -16.92 7.55
CA VAL A 73 -4.78 -17.10 6.44
C VAL A 73 -4.03 -17.69 5.26
N SER A 74 -4.33 -18.95 4.97
CA SER A 74 -3.87 -19.61 3.76
C SER A 74 -4.12 -18.68 2.58
N PRO A 75 -3.08 -18.29 1.82
CA PRO A 75 -3.28 -17.46 0.65
C PRO A 75 -4.21 -18.25 -0.27
N ARG A 76 -5.46 -17.77 -0.42
CA ARG A 76 -6.33 -18.27 -1.50
C ARG A 76 -5.52 -18.09 -2.78
N LYS A 77 -5.22 -19.21 -3.46
CA LYS A 77 -4.50 -19.23 -4.74
C LYS A 77 -5.13 -18.17 -5.62
N ARG A 78 -4.42 -17.06 -5.79
CA ARG A 78 -4.85 -15.99 -6.68
C ARG A 78 -4.55 -16.58 -8.06
N THR A 79 -5.61 -17.04 -8.73
CA THR A 79 -5.53 -17.53 -10.10
C THR A 79 -4.70 -16.52 -10.89
N ARG A 80 -3.70 -17.04 -11.60
CA ARG A 80 -2.76 -16.31 -12.43
C ARG A 80 -3.57 -15.59 -13.52
N LEU A 81 -4.06 -14.39 -13.24
CA LEU A 81 -4.55 -13.51 -14.29
C LEU A 81 -3.29 -12.95 -14.94
N ASP A 82 -2.91 -13.63 -16.00
CA ASP A 82 -2.05 -13.13 -17.04
C ASP A 82 -2.53 -11.72 -17.41
N THR A 83 -1.78 -10.70 -17.03
CA THR A 83 -1.91 -9.37 -17.60
C THR A 83 -0.51 -8.97 -17.97
N ALA A 84 -0.27 -9.06 -19.28
CA ALA A 84 1.02 -8.90 -19.93
C ALA A 84 1.80 -7.69 -19.43
N PRO A 85 3.14 -7.76 -19.38
CA PRO A 85 3.95 -6.56 -19.27
C PRO A 85 3.76 -5.76 -20.55
N SER A 86 3.02 -4.65 -20.50
CA SER A 86 3.14 -3.64 -21.55
C SER A 86 4.51 -2.99 -21.39
N SER A 87 5.42 -3.60 -22.12
CA SER A 87 6.80 -3.23 -22.32
C SER A 87 6.92 -1.74 -22.69
N GLN A 88 7.89 -1.08 -22.06
CA GLN A 88 8.70 0.01 -22.59
C GLN A 88 8.09 0.95 -23.65
N ILE A 89 7.90 2.20 -23.26
CA ILE A 89 8.30 3.31 -24.14
C ILE A 89 9.29 4.17 -23.32
N PRO A 90 10.61 4.08 -23.57
CA PRO A 90 11.53 5.04 -23.00
C PRO A 90 11.36 6.38 -23.71
N ALA A 91 11.27 7.45 -22.91
CA ALA A 91 11.58 8.79 -23.39
C ALA A 91 13.05 8.82 -23.80
N CYS A 92 13.33 9.19 -25.06
CA CYS A 92 14.36 10.17 -25.47
C CYS A 92 15.01 9.89 -26.85
N LEU A 93 15.14 10.99 -27.60
CA LEU A 93 16.16 11.37 -28.59
C LEU A 93 16.03 11.00 -30.08
N SER A 94 16.38 12.04 -30.87
CA SER A 94 16.85 12.05 -32.27
C SER A 94 15.77 11.98 -33.38
N THR A 95 15.69 12.82 -34.42
CA THR A 95 16.66 13.66 -35.14
C THR A 95 15.94 14.63 -36.12
N ALA A 96 16.40 15.88 -36.20
CA ALA A 96 16.53 16.83 -37.34
C ALA A 96 15.56 16.87 -38.57
N ARG A 97 15.23 18.12 -38.97
CA ARG A 97 15.38 18.74 -40.31
C ARG A 97 14.54 18.25 -41.52
N ARG A 98 13.64 19.14 -42.00
CA ARG A 98 13.33 19.55 -43.40
C ARG A 98 12.19 20.59 -43.30
N GLY A 99 12.21 21.79 -43.87
CA GLY A 99 12.84 22.27 -45.09
C GLY A 99 11.90 22.04 -46.27
N SER A 100 11.04 23.01 -46.58
CA SER A 100 10.87 23.58 -47.92
C SER A 100 10.00 24.84 -47.87
#